data_AF-A0A812FW65-F1
#
_entry.id   AF-A0A812FW65-F1
#
_cell.length_a   1.000
_cell.length_b   1.000
_cell.length_c   1.000
_cell.angle_alpha   90.00
_cell.angle_beta   90.00
_cell.angle_gamma   90.00
#
_symmetry.space_group_name_H-M   'P 1'
#
loop_
_entity.id
_entity.type
_entity.pdbx_description
1 polymer ?
#
loop_
_entity_poly.entity_id
_entity_poly.type
_entity_poly.pdbx_seq_one_letter_code
_entity_poly.pdbx_strand_id
1 'polypeptide(L)'
;MKLEYWHTFSQGLVFTGAIISALGALGVYYWGGKVSEAAQVKMQTEIKNAISEKSKEIKQLTEHNLELSKINADLSRSIHSQTEELTARGSYPFGNIAGGDENGNKTQITIDLIGQYAITNLMISITTIPDYSNVNGLNVSTLGLNSEVLGPDILRTGEFKYFLVDTPTKETAILLQYKSNNRTWNQSFRIVKTENGRKVLSVLKDSKGVTLKKRVDSGFPQKNGKYVLWSNIISSESEL
;
A
#
# COMPACT_ATOMS: atom_id res chain seq x y z
N MET A 1 13.62 26.14 10.80
CA MET A 1 13.07 26.80 9.60
C MET A 1 13.48 25.94 8.40
N LYS A 2 12.53 25.38 7.63
CA LYS A 2 12.83 24.38 6.57
C LYS A 2 13.59 25.01 5.39
N LEU A 3 14.51 24.26 4.78
CA LEU A 3 15.39 24.69 3.68
C LEU A 3 14.63 25.27 2.47
N GLU A 4 13.40 24.79 2.24
CA GLU A 4 12.49 25.26 1.18
C GLU A 4 12.13 26.75 1.32
N TYR A 5 12.03 27.28 2.55
CA TYR A 5 11.69 28.69 2.76
C TYR A 5 12.85 29.63 2.38
N TRP A 6 14.11 29.18 2.47
CA TRP A 6 15.28 29.96 2.07
C TRP A 6 15.38 30.10 0.54
N HIS A 7 14.98 29.07 -0.20
CA HIS A 7 14.95 29.13 -1.67
C HIS A 7 13.88 30.10 -2.18
N THR A 8 12.67 30.05 -1.64
CA THR A 8 11.59 30.98 -2.03
C THR A 8 11.92 32.43 -1.66
N PHE A 9 12.54 32.66 -0.49
CA PHE A 9 12.94 33.99 -0.03
C PHE A 9 14.07 34.59 -0.86
N SER A 10 15.11 33.81 -1.18
CA SER A 10 16.23 34.26 -2.02
C SER A 10 15.80 34.54 -3.47
N GLN A 11 14.91 33.72 -4.05
CA GLN A 11 14.35 33.98 -5.37
C GLN A 11 13.49 35.26 -5.41
N GLY A 12 12.69 35.51 -4.36
CA GLY A 12 11.93 36.75 -4.22
C GLY A 12 12.82 38.01 -4.17
N LEU A 13 13.96 37.91 -3.49
CA LEU A 13 14.97 38.98 -3.39
C LEU A 13 15.69 39.24 -4.73
N VAL A 14 16.01 38.21 -5.50
CA VAL A 14 16.61 38.36 -6.84
C VAL A 14 15.61 39.01 -7.81
N PHE A 15 14.32 38.63 -7.72
CA PHE A 15 13.26 39.18 -8.57
C PHE A 15 13.00 40.66 -8.27
N THR A 16 12.91 41.03 -6.99
CA THR A 16 12.76 42.44 -6.58
C THR A 16 14.00 43.26 -6.86
N GLY A 17 15.20 42.72 -6.65
CA GLY A 17 16.46 43.36 -6.99
C GLY A 17 16.56 43.70 -8.48
N ALA A 18 16.23 42.75 -9.36
CA ALA A 18 16.28 42.94 -10.82
C ALA A 18 15.30 44.02 -11.30
N ILE A 19 14.07 44.04 -10.75
CA ILE A 19 13.05 45.04 -11.07
C ILE A 19 13.48 46.44 -10.58
N ILE A 20 14.03 46.53 -9.36
CA ILE A 20 14.51 47.80 -8.80
C ILE A 20 15.70 48.35 -9.59
N SER A 21 16.63 47.50 -10.04
CA SER A 21 17.73 47.94 -10.91
C SER A 21 17.26 48.40 -12.29
N ALA A 22 16.25 47.74 -12.87
CA ALA A 22 15.68 48.14 -14.16
C ALA A 22 14.88 49.44 -14.06
N LEU A 23 14.12 49.64 -12.98
CA LEU A 23 13.37 50.88 -12.71
C LEU A 23 14.29 52.03 -12.29
N GLY A 24 15.37 51.76 -11.55
CA GLY A 24 16.38 52.75 -11.16
C GLY A 24 17.13 53.31 -12.37
N ALA A 25 17.46 52.47 -13.35
CA ALA A 25 18.04 52.91 -14.62
C ALA A 25 17.08 53.80 -15.43
N LEU A 26 15.76 53.56 -15.35
CA LEU A 26 14.75 54.40 -16.01
C LEU A 26 14.55 55.74 -15.30
N GLY A 27 14.59 55.78 -13.96
CA GLY A 27 14.39 56.99 -13.15
C GLY A 27 15.50 58.04 -13.33
N VAL A 28 16.75 57.60 -13.48
CA VAL A 28 17.90 58.52 -13.70
C VAL A 28 17.84 59.20 -15.07
N TYR A 29 17.24 58.55 -16.07
CA TYR A 29 17.16 59.07 -17.43
C TYR A 29 15.93 59.94 -17.71
N TYR A 30 14.79 59.66 -17.06
CA TYR A 30 13.57 60.46 -17.28
C TYR A 30 13.66 61.88 -16.69
N TRP A 31 14.52 62.07 -15.68
CA TRP A 31 14.73 63.37 -15.01
C TRP A 31 15.96 64.15 -15.52
N GLY A 32 16.78 63.57 -16.40
CA GLY A 32 18.04 64.15 -16.85
C GLY A 32 18.11 64.48 -18.34
N GLY A 33 17.34 65.47 -18.80
CA GLY A 33 17.64 66.29 -20.00
C GLY A 33 17.64 65.61 -21.40
N LYS A 34 16.73 66.06 -22.27
CA LYS A 34 16.66 65.87 -23.75
C LYS A 34 17.66 64.88 -24.36
N VAL A 35 17.32 63.61 -24.30
CA VAL A 35 18.01 62.52 -25.01
C VAL A 35 17.48 62.47 -26.45
N SER A 36 18.36 62.43 -27.45
CA SER A 36 17.96 62.39 -28.86
C SER A 36 17.12 61.14 -29.16
N GLU A 37 16.20 61.23 -30.13
CA GLU A 37 15.30 60.14 -30.53
C GLU A 37 16.06 58.84 -30.87
N ALA A 38 17.25 58.98 -31.46
CA ALA A 38 18.18 57.88 -31.74
C ALA A 38 18.68 57.17 -30.46
N ALA A 39 18.95 57.92 -29.38
CA ALA A 39 19.36 57.36 -28.11
C ALA A 39 18.18 56.73 -27.33
N GLN A 40 16.95 57.23 -27.50
CA GLN A 40 15.75 56.55 -26.98
C GLN A 40 15.48 55.21 -27.68
N VAL A 41 15.62 55.15 -29.01
CA VAL A 41 15.45 53.90 -29.78
C VAL A 41 16.54 52.88 -29.42
N LYS A 42 17.80 53.33 -29.29
CA LYS A 42 18.90 52.46 -28.85
C LYS A 42 18.64 51.91 -27.44
N MET A 43 18.19 52.76 -26.51
CA MET A 43 17.84 52.36 -25.14
C MET A 43 16.66 51.39 -25.10
N GLN A 44 15.59 51.63 -25.86
CA GLN A 44 14.47 50.68 -25.96
C GLN A 44 14.92 49.32 -26.50
N THR A 45 15.86 49.31 -27.44
CA THR A 45 16.42 48.08 -28.00
C THR A 45 17.26 47.34 -26.97
N GLU A 46 18.12 48.04 -26.22
CA GLU A 46 18.93 47.44 -25.14
C GLU A 46 18.05 46.90 -24.00
N ILE A 47 17.00 47.63 -23.61
CA ILE A 47 16.02 47.17 -22.60
C ILE A 47 15.27 45.94 -23.10
N LYS A 48 14.81 45.94 -24.35
CA LYS A 48 14.09 44.79 -24.93
C LYS A 48 14.98 43.55 -24.99
N ASN A 49 16.27 43.72 -25.31
CA ASN A 49 17.24 42.64 -25.30
C ASN A 49 17.49 42.11 -23.88
N ALA A 50 17.68 43.00 -22.90
CA ALA A 50 17.87 42.61 -21.50
C ALA A 50 16.63 41.88 -20.93
N ILE A 51 15.42 42.35 -21.24
CA ILE A 51 14.16 41.69 -20.85
C ILE A 51 14.05 40.31 -21.51
N SER A 52 14.42 40.20 -22.80
CA SER A 52 14.40 38.91 -23.51
C SER A 52 15.39 37.91 -22.90
N GLU A 53 16.60 38.34 -22.59
CA GLU A 53 17.63 37.52 -21.96
C GLU A 53 17.19 37.07 -20.55
N LYS A 54 16.69 37.98 -19.73
CA LYS A 54 16.16 37.66 -18.39
C LYS A 54 14.93 36.76 -18.45
N SER A 55 14.06 36.93 -19.44
CA SER A 55 12.91 36.03 -19.65
C SER A 55 13.36 34.61 -20.00
N LYS A 56 14.45 34.48 -20.77
CA LYS A 56 15.04 33.18 -21.12
C LYS A 56 15.66 32.50 -19.89
N GLU A 57 16.40 33.24 -19.07
CA GLU A 57 16.94 32.75 -17.79
C GLU A 57 15.82 32.30 -16.83
N ILE A 58 14.75 33.10 -16.68
CA ILE A 58 13.60 32.75 -15.83
C ILE A 58 12.94 31.47 -16.32
N LYS A 59 12.78 31.30 -17.63
CA LYS A 59 12.21 30.09 -18.20
C LYS A 59 13.06 28.85 -17.89
N GLN A 60 14.38 28.95 -18.04
CA GLN A 60 15.31 27.87 -17.69
C GLN A 60 15.29 27.54 -16.20
N LEU A 61 15.26 28.55 -15.34
CA LEU A 61 15.14 28.37 -13.87
C LEU A 61 13.82 27.71 -13.49
N THR A 62 12.73 28.05 -14.18
CA THR A 62 11.40 27.48 -13.95
C THR A 62 11.36 26.01 -14.37
N GLU A 63 11.90 25.69 -15.54
CA GLU A 63 12.04 24.32 -16.04
C GLU A 63 12.86 23.47 -15.07
N HIS A 64 13.99 24.00 -14.59
CA HIS A 64 14.85 23.31 -13.62
C HIS A 64 14.17 23.09 -12.26
N ASN A 65 13.44 24.09 -11.75
CA ASN A 65 12.67 23.93 -10.51
C ASN A 65 11.54 22.90 -10.63
N LEU A 66 10.89 22.83 -11.80
CA LEU A 66 9.85 21.84 -12.07
C LEU A 66 10.43 20.42 -12.14
N GLU A 67 11.64 20.28 -12.69
CA GLU A 67 12.39 19.03 -12.69
C GLU A 67 12.80 18.62 -11.26
N LEU A 68 13.36 19.53 -10.46
CA LEU A 68 13.68 19.29 -9.05
C LEU A 68 12.46 18.88 -8.22
N SER A 69 11.30 19.50 -8.47
CA SER A 69 10.05 19.14 -7.80
C SER A 69 9.59 17.70 -8.14
N LYS A 70 9.71 17.31 -9.41
CA LYS A 70 9.44 15.92 -9.84
C LYS A 70 10.42 14.94 -9.18
N ILE A 71 11.72 15.25 -9.17
CA ILE A 71 12.76 14.45 -8.52
C ILE A 71 12.45 14.29 -7.03
N ASN A 72 12.07 15.37 -6.33
CA ASN A 72 11.71 15.30 -4.91
C ASN A 72 10.47 14.45 -4.64
N ALA A 73 9.44 14.54 -5.50
CA ALA A 73 8.25 13.71 -5.40
C ALA A 73 8.58 12.23 -5.60
N ASP A 74 9.40 11.90 -6.59
CA ASP A 74 9.82 10.53 -6.89
C ASP A 74 10.75 9.99 -5.81
N LEU A 75 11.67 10.81 -5.29
CA LEU A 75 12.52 10.46 -4.15
C LEU A 75 11.67 10.21 -2.90
N SER A 76 10.66 11.03 -2.63
CA SER A 76 9.75 10.84 -1.49
C SER A 76 8.96 9.54 -1.62
N ARG A 77 8.46 9.22 -2.83
CA ARG A 77 7.81 7.93 -3.11
C ARG A 77 8.77 6.75 -2.94
N SER A 78 10.01 6.88 -3.41
CA SER A 78 11.04 5.85 -3.27
C SER A 78 11.42 5.64 -1.81
N ILE A 79 11.64 6.71 -1.03
CA ILE A 79 11.93 6.64 0.41
C ILE A 79 10.75 6.01 1.14
N HIS A 80 9.52 6.38 0.82
CA HIS A 80 8.33 5.77 1.42
C HIS A 80 8.26 4.28 1.11
N SER A 81 8.40 3.88 -0.16
CA SER A 81 8.40 2.49 -0.58
C SER A 81 9.55 1.69 0.03
N GLN A 82 10.76 2.24 0.13
CA GLN A 82 11.92 1.57 0.73
C GLN A 82 11.79 1.47 2.24
N THR A 83 11.23 2.49 2.91
CA THR A 83 10.94 2.45 4.34
C THR A 83 9.90 1.38 4.64
N GLU A 84 8.83 1.31 3.84
CA GLU A 84 7.83 0.22 3.90
C GLU A 84 8.41 -1.16 3.55
N GLU A 85 9.40 -1.20 2.67
CA GLU A 85 10.11 -2.43 2.35
C GLU A 85 10.94 -2.89 3.55
N LEU A 86 11.68 -1.98 4.19
CA LEU A 86 12.50 -2.21 5.37
C LEU A 86 11.66 -2.57 6.60
N THR A 87 10.53 -1.89 6.85
CA THR A 87 9.63 -2.17 7.98
C THR A 87 8.69 -3.35 7.76
N ALA A 88 8.77 -4.08 6.65
CA ALA A 88 8.01 -5.32 6.52
C ALA A 88 8.82 -6.47 5.93
N ARG A 89 10.12 -6.29 5.66
CA ARG A 89 11.01 -7.40 5.32
C ARG A 89 11.03 -8.42 6.46
N GLY A 90 10.37 -9.56 6.24
CA GLY A 90 10.24 -10.65 7.21
C GLY A 90 9.00 -10.62 8.10
N SER A 91 8.25 -9.51 8.14
CA SER A 91 7.00 -9.43 8.91
C SER A 91 5.78 -9.83 8.10
N TYR A 92 4.92 -10.68 8.67
CA TYR A 92 3.65 -11.10 8.07
C TYR A 92 2.58 -11.39 9.13
N PRO A 93 1.29 -11.16 8.83
CA PRO A 93 0.21 -11.55 9.71
C PRO A 93 0.02 -13.07 9.64
N PHE A 94 -0.31 -13.69 10.76
CA PHE A 94 -0.64 -15.11 10.81
C PHE A 94 -1.83 -15.35 11.72
N GLY A 95 -2.89 -15.92 11.16
CA GLY A 95 -4.03 -16.40 11.91
C GLY A 95 -3.74 -17.72 12.63
N ASN A 96 -4.19 -17.83 13.87
CA ASN A 96 -4.23 -19.04 14.68
C ASN A 96 -5.67 -19.32 15.12
N ILE A 97 -5.97 -20.60 15.38
CA ILE A 97 -7.23 -20.99 16.03
C ILE A 97 -6.96 -21.08 17.52
N ALA A 98 -7.62 -20.22 18.29
CA ALA A 98 -7.43 -20.09 19.73
C ALA A 98 -8.50 -20.84 20.57
N GLY A 99 -9.59 -21.28 19.93
CA GLY A 99 -10.67 -21.98 20.61
C GLY A 99 -11.94 -22.04 19.77
N GLY A 100 -13.04 -22.41 20.41
CA GLY A 100 -14.37 -22.28 19.83
C GLY A 100 -15.39 -21.84 20.88
N ASP A 101 -16.45 -21.22 20.40
CA ASP A 101 -17.55 -20.70 21.22
C ASP A 101 -18.88 -21.38 20.80
N GLU A 102 -19.94 -21.16 21.58
CA GLU A 102 -21.31 -21.63 21.31
C GLU A 102 -21.40 -23.14 21.06
N ASN A 103 -20.98 -23.95 22.04
CA ASN A 103 -20.91 -25.42 21.91
C ASN A 103 -20.13 -25.91 20.69
N GLY A 104 -19.27 -25.04 20.17
CA GLY A 104 -18.39 -25.35 19.10
C GLY A 104 -18.91 -25.11 17.69
N ASN A 105 -19.93 -24.28 17.57
CA ASN A 105 -20.41 -23.77 16.29
C ASN A 105 -19.64 -22.55 15.82
N LYS A 106 -18.95 -21.82 16.70
CA LYS A 106 -18.06 -20.73 16.31
C LYS A 106 -16.61 -21.09 16.59
N THR A 107 -15.72 -20.57 15.75
CA THR A 107 -14.27 -20.70 15.93
C THR A 107 -13.69 -19.32 16.14
N GLN A 108 -12.83 -19.17 17.15
CA GLN A 108 -12.07 -17.95 17.35
C GLN A 108 -10.79 -18.00 16.55
N ILE A 109 -10.59 -16.99 15.70
CA ILE A 109 -9.34 -16.78 14.98
C ILE A 109 -8.62 -15.58 15.60
N THR A 110 -7.38 -15.79 16.04
CA THR A 110 -6.47 -14.73 16.49
C THR A 110 -5.47 -14.43 15.40
N ILE A 111 -5.20 -13.16 15.13
CA ILE A 111 -4.23 -12.70 14.14
C ILE A 111 -3.03 -12.12 14.88
N ASP A 112 -1.91 -12.80 14.75
CA ASP A 112 -0.64 -12.44 15.38
C ASP A 112 0.35 -11.89 14.34
N LEU A 113 1.26 -11.03 14.77
CA LEU A 113 2.41 -10.64 13.96
C LEU A 113 3.51 -11.69 14.07
N ILE A 114 3.97 -12.21 12.93
CA ILE A 114 5.25 -12.92 12.86
C ILE A 114 6.27 -11.98 12.24
N GLY A 115 7.29 -11.62 13.01
CA GLY A 115 8.34 -10.69 12.58
C GLY A 115 8.57 -9.57 13.60
N GLN A 116 9.54 -8.71 13.31
CA GLN A 116 10.01 -7.67 14.24
C GLN A 116 9.33 -6.31 14.01
N TYR A 117 8.77 -6.09 12.82
CA TYR A 117 8.25 -4.80 12.43
C TYR A 117 6.73 -4.82 12.30
N ALA A 118 6.09 -3.76 12.81
CA ALA A 118 4.64 -3.62 12.78
C ALA A 118 4.09 -3.50 11.35
N ILE A 119 2.90 -4.07 11.13
CA ILE A 119 2.17 -3.95 9.87
C ILE A 119 1.09 -2.87 10.06
N THR A 120 1.18 -1.78 9.30
CA THR A 120 0.22 -0.67 9.35
C THR A 120 -0.83 -0.79 8.26
N ASN A 121 -1.98 -0.13 8.41
CA ASN A 121 -3.07 -0.14 7.43
C ASN A 121 -3.50 -1.56 7.03
N LEU A 122 -3.48 -2.49 7.98
CA LEU A 122 -3.87 -3.88 7.77
C LEU A 122 -5.39 -3.95 7.61
N MET A 123 -5.82 -4.49 6.48
CA MET A 123 -7.19 -4.91 6.21
C MET A 123 -7.24 -6.42 6.06
N ILE A 124 -8.32 -7.04 6.54
CA ILE A 124 -8.53 -8.49 6.50
C ILE A 124 -9.89 -8.76 5.88
N SER A 125 -9.91 -9.40 4.71
CA SER A 125 -11.12 -9.95 4.12
C SER A 125 -11.27 -11.41 4.53
N ILE A 126 -12.41 -11.76 5.09
CA ILE A 126 -12.70 -13.07 5.66
C ILE A 126 -13.80 -13.72 4.83
N THR A 127 -13.50 -14.86 4.24
CA THR A 127 -14.47 -15.68 3.51
C THR A 127 -14.61 -17.03 4.19
N THR A 128 -15.82 -17.39 4.60
CA THR A 128 -16.11 -18.67 5.28
C THR A 128 -16.97 -19.55 4.38
N ILE A 129 -16.57 -20.81 4.26
CA ILE A 129 -17.23 -21.81 3.42
C ILE A 129 -17.65 -22.98 4.31
N PRO A 130 -18.90 -23.00 4.79
CA PRO A 130 -19.42 -24.16 5.50
C PRO A 130 -19.56 -25.35 4.55
N ASP A 131 -19.65 -26.54 5.14
CA ASP A 131 -19.79 -27.82 4.46
C ASP A 131 -18.79 -28.06 3.31
N TYR A 132 -17.53 -27.68 3.55
CA TYR A 132 -16.52 -27.57 2.49
C TYR A 132 -16.29 -28.87 1.70
N SER A 133 -16.49 -30.03 2.33
CA SER A 133 -16.36 -31.33 1.66
C SER A 133 -17.36 -31.54 0.52
N ASN A 134 -18.49 -30.83 0.51
CA ASN A 134 -19.58 -30.96 -0.45
C ASN A 134 -19.58 -29.85 -1.51
N VAL A 135 -18.58 -28.96 -1.49
CA VAL A 135 -18.47 -27.89 -2.49
C VAL A 135 -17.81 -28.46 -3.77
N ASN A 136 -18.62 -28.68 -4.80
CA ASN A 136 -18.16 -29.04 -6.15
C ASN A 136 -17.71 -27.80 -6.94
N GLY A 137 -16.57 -27.91 -7.61
CA GLY A 137 -15.77 -26.77 -8.04
C GLY A 137 -16.37 -25.91 -9.16
N LEU A 138 -16.32 -24.59 -8.96
CA LEU A 138 -15.63 -23.63 -9.84
C LEU A 138 -15.50 -22.31 -9.08
N ASN A 139 -14.25 -21.94 -8.82
CA ASN A 139 -13.77 -20.70 -8.20
C ASN A 139 -14.48 -20.26 -6.91
N VAL A 140 -13.81 -20.42 -5.76
CA VAL A 140 -14.29 -19.90 -4.47
C VAL A 140 -14.55 -18.37 -4.54
N SER A 141 -13.86 -17.66 -5.44
CA SER A 141 -14.12 -16.24 -5.70
C SER A 141 -15.38 -15.95 -6.52
N THR A 142 -16.04 -16.95 -7.11
CA THR A 142 -17.33 -16.80 -7.83
C THR A 142 -18.53 -17.21 -7.00
N LEU A 143 -18.33 -17.74 -5.78
CA LEU A 143 -19.43 -18.19 -4.91
C LEU A 143 -20.25 -17.04 -4.30
N GLY A 144 -19.97 -15.78 -4.63
CA GLY A 144 -20.70 -14.63 -4.09
C GLY A 144 -20.71 -14.59 -2.56
N LEU A 145 -19.67 -15.17 -1.92
CA LEU A 145 -19.61 -15.29 -0.48
C LEU A 145 -19.39 -13.91 0.12
N ASN A 146 -20.36 -13.48 0.94
CA ASN A 146 -20.27 -12.27 1.75
C ASN A 146 -18.95 -12.33 2.52
N SER A 147 -18.03 -11.45 2.17
CA SER A 147 -16.75 -11.37 2.85
C SER A 147 -16.82 -10.29 3.90
N GLU A 148 -16.59 -10.65 5.15
CA GLU A 148 -16.46 -9.68 6.23
C GLU A 148 -15.09 -9.00 6.10
N VAL A 149 -15.06 -7.67 6.15
CA VAL A 149 -13.82 -6.91 6.06
C VAL A 149 -13.55 -6.21 7.38
N LEU A 150 -12.40 -6.52 7.99
CA LEU A 150 -11.90 -5.88 9.20
C LEU A 150 -10.78 -4.89 8.87
N GLY A 151 -10.71 -3.80 9.63
CA GLY A 151 -9.69 -2.74 9.50
C GLY A 151 -10.23 -1.44 8.89
N PRO A 152 -9.35 -0.48 8.52
CA PRO A 152 -7.88 -0.55 8.63
C PRO A 152 -7.40 -0.51 10.10
N ASP A 153 -6.35 -1.26 10.41
CA ASP A 153 -5.77 -1.32 11.76
C ASP A 153 -4.23 -1.46 11.70
N ILE A 154 -3.56 -1.44 12.85
CA ILE A 154 -2.13 -1.71 13.01
C ILE A 154 -1.98 -3.04 13.78
N LEU A 155 -1.04 -3.88 13.33
CA LEU A 155 -0.66 -5.12 14.00
C LEU A 155 0.79 -5.01 14.48
N ARG A 156 1.00 -4.99 15.80
CA ARG A 156 2.32 -4.88 16.44
C ARG A 156 2.76 -6.20 17.07
N THR A 157 4.06 -6.32 17.33
CA THR A 157 4.61 -7.49 18.05
C THR A 157 4.02 -7.56 19.45
N GLY A 158 3.51 -8.73 19.84
CA GLY A 158 2.89 -8.95 21.15
C GLY A 158 1.42 -8.53 21.26
N GLU A 159 0.87 -7.85 20.25
CA GLU A 159 -0.56 -7.62 20.11
C GLU A 159 -1.19 -8.69 19.22
N PHE A 160 -2.44 -9.05 19.50
CA PHE A 160 -3.24 -9.89 18.61
C PHE A 160 -4.58 -9.22 18.35
N LYS A 161 -5.12 -9.45 17.15
CA LYS A 161 -6.52 -9.15 16.82
C LYS A 161 -7.31 -10.44 16.87
N TYR A 162 -8.61 -10.41 17.10
CA TYR A 162 -9.41 -11.62 17.01
C TYR A 162 -10.80 -11.34 16.44
N PHE A 163 -11.38 -12.39 15.88
CA PHE A 163 -12.77 -12.40 15.43
C PHE A 163 -13.32 -13.82 15.54
N LEU A 164 -14.65 -13.93 15.54
CA LEU A 164 -15.36 -15.20 15.56
C LEU A 164 -15.89 -15.49 14.16
N VAL A 165 -15.77 -16.74 13.73
CA VAL A 165 -16.32 -17.22 12.46
C VAL A 165 -17.25 -18.39 12.69
N ASP A 166 -18.35 -18.42 11.96
CA ASP A 166 -19.29 -19.53 12.01
C ASP A 166 -18.67 -20.78 11.38
N THR A 167 -18.64 -21.84 12.16
CA THR A 167 -18.15 -23.18 11.81
C THR A 167 -19.17 -24.26 12.24
N PRO A 168 -20.46 -24.16 11.89
CA PRO A 168 -21.49 -25.07 12.39
C PRO A 168 -21.33 -26.50 11.83
N THR A 169 -20.80 -26.63 10.62
CA THR A 169 -20.70 -27.90 9.88
C THR A 169 -19.55 -28.79 10.36
N LYS A 170 -19.53 -30.05 9.91
CA LYS A 170 -18.45 -31.01 10.20
C LYS A 170 -17.11 -30.53 9.63
N GLU A 171 -17.15 -29.85 8.50
CA GLU A 171 -15.99 -29.30 7.84
C GLU A 171 -16.26 -27.87 7.37
N THR A 172 -15.32 -26.97 7.61
CA THR A 172 -15.40 -25.56 7.20
C THR A 172 -14.04 -25.13 6.65
N ALA A 173 -14.05 -24.43 5.51
CA ALA A 173 -12.87 -23.75 5.00
C ALA A 173 -13.01 -22.25 5.24
N ILE A 174 -11.89 -21.60 5.55
CA ILE A 174 -11.84 -20.15 5.80
C ILE A 174 -10.67 -19.59 5.02
N LEU A 175 -10.92 -18.55 4.24
CA LEU A 175 -9.90 -17.79 3.53
C LEU A 175 -9.79 -16.42 4.17
N LEU A 176 -8.58 -16.09 4.61
CA LEU A 176 -8.20 -14.76 5.07
C LEU A 176 -7.31 -14.12 4.03
N GLN A 177 -7.75 -12.99 3.48
CA GLN A 177 -6.95 -12.16 2.59
C GLN A 177 -6.51 -10.91 3.34
N TYR A 178 -5.23 -10.83 3.62
CA TYR A 178 -4.62 -9.69 4.28
C TYR A 178 -4.13 -8.71 3.21
N LYS A 179 -4.41 -7.43 3.40
CA LYS A 179 -3.86 -6.35 2.58
C LYS A 179 -3.31 -5.26 3.48
N SER A 180 -2.07 -4.84 3.23
CA SER A 180 -1.44 -3.70 3.91
C SER A 180 -0.57 -2.99 2.90
N ASN A 181 -0.90 -1.73 2.61
CA ASN A 181 -0.22 -0.90 1.61
C ASN A 181 -0.04 -1.69 0.29
N ASN A 182 1.21 -1.99 -0.08
CA ASN A 182 1.60 -2.69 -1.31
C ASN A 182 1.80 -4.21 -1.14
N ARG A 183 1.37 -4.79 -0.01
CA ARG A 183 1.57 -6.19 0.33
C ARG A 183 0.24 -6.91 0.54
N THR A 184 0.21 -8.14 0.08
CA THR A 184 -0.92 -9.04 0.29
C THR A 184 -0.43 -10.40 0.76
N TRP A 185 -1.26 -11.02 1.59
CA TRP A 185 -1.06 -12.39 2.05
C TRP A 185 -2.39 -13.12 2.01
N ASN A 186 -2.34 -14.42 1.73
CA ASN A 186 -3.51 -15.27 1.74
C ASN A 186 -3.28 -16.42 2.70
N GLN A 187 -4.15 -16.55 3.71
CA GLN A 187 -4.15 -17.69 4.60
C GLN A 187 -5.41 -18.49 4.44
N SER A 188 -5.24 -19.79 4.31
CA SER A 188 -6.33 -20.73 4.14
C SER A 188 -6.35 -21.67 5.32
N PHE A 189 -7.51 -21.80 5.96
CA PHE A 189 -7.79 -22.79 6.98
C PHE A 189 -8.75 -23.83 6.43
N ARG A 190 -8.51 -25.07 6.82
CA ARG A 190 -9.48 -26.15 6.74
C ARG A 190 -9.64 -26.72 8.14
N ILE A 191 -10.86 -26.64 8.66
CA ILE A 191 -11.22 -27.07 10.00
C ILE A 191 -12.13 -28.29 9.85
N VAL A 192 -11.74 -29.41 10.47
CA VAL A 192 -12.54 -30.63 10.48
C VAL A 192 -12.86 -31.01 11.93
N LYS A 193 -14.15 -31.16 12.24
CA LYS A 193 -14.64 -31.72 13.50
C LYS A 193 -14.48 -33.25 13.45
N THR A 194 -13.65 -33.80 14.34
CA THR A 194 -13.45 -35.24 14.53
C THR A 194 -13.93 -35.66 15.92
N GLU A 195 -14.02 -36.97 16.18
CA GLU A 195 -14.32 -37.51 17.51
C GLU A 195 -13.29 -37.05 18.56
N ASN A 196 -12.04 -36.84 18.14
CA ASN A 196 -10.94 -36.35 18.97
C ASN A 196 -10.82 -34.81 18.97
N GLY A 197 -11.92 -34.11 18.71
CA GLY A 197 -11.98 -32.64 18.63
C GLY A 197 -11.70 -32.08 17.24
N ARG A 198 -11.53 -30.75 17.16
CA ARG A 198 -11.23 -30.07 15.90
C ARG A 198 -9.79 -30.30 15.48
N LYS A 199 -9.59 -30.56 14.19
CA LYS A 199 -8.28 -30.64 13.54
C LYS A 199 -8.17 -29.56 12.49
N VAL A 200 -7.02 -28.89 12.45
CA VAL A 200 -6.77 -27.74 11.60
C VAL A 200 -5.62 -28.01 10.63
N LEU A 201 -5.85 -27.64 9.37
CA LEU A 201 -4.82 -27.46 8.36
C LEU A 201 -4.81 -25.97 8.01
N SER A 202 -3.65 -25.32 8.13
CA SER A 202 -3.49 -23.90 7.80
C SER A 202 -2.26 -23.69 6.93
N VAL A 203 -2.41 -22.88 5.88
CA VAL A 203 -1.31 -22.47 4.98
C VAL A 203 -1.42 -20.99 4.70
N LEU A 204 -0.33 -20.26 4.97
CA LEU A 204 -0.17 -18.84 4.63
C LEU A 204 0.79 -18.71 3.44
N LYS A 205 0.39 -17.91 2.44
CA LYS A 205 1.19 -17.56 1.28
C LYS A 205 1.30 -16.05 1.11
N ASP A 206 2.42 -15.60 0.53
CA ASP A 206 2.57 -14.21 0.10
C ASP A 206 1.91 -13.94 -1.26
N SER A 207 2.03 -12.70 -1.74
CA SER A 207 1.51 -12.25 -3.04
C SER A 207 2.11 -12.98 -4.25
N LYS A 208 3.29 -13.60 -4.09
CA LYS A 208 3.98 -14.38 -5.13
C LYS A 208 3.63 -15.87 -5.06
N GLY A 209 2.78 -16.28 -4.12
CA GLY A 209 2.39 -17.67 -3.90
C GLY A 209 3.40 -18.50 -3.11
N VAL A 210 4.45 -17.87 -2.57
CA VAL A 210 5.45 -18.54 -1.71
C VAL A 210 4.80 -18.86 -0.38
N THR A 211 4.95 -20.11 0.08
CA THR A 211 4.43 -20.53 1.39
C THR A 211 5.32 -19.98 2.50
N LEU A 212 4.77 -19.09 3.32
CA LEU A 212 5.47 -18.48 4.45
C LEU A 212 5.35 -19.33 5.72
N LYS A 213 4.18 -19.94 5.93
CA LYS A 213 3.92 -20.76 7.11
C LYS A 213 2.88 -21.84 6.80
N LYS A 214 3.08 -23.02 7.39
CA LYS A 214 2.15 -24.14 7.31
C LYS A 214 2.02 -24.79 8.68
N ARG A 215 0.79 -25.16 9.04
CA ARG A 215 0.46 -25.93 10.24
C ARG A 215 -0.49 -27.05 9.86
N VAL A 216 -0.26 -28.24 10.39
CA VAL A 216 -1.18 -29.37 10.30
C VAL A 216 -1.27 -30.00 11.66
N ASP A 217 -2.47 -30.06 12.24
CA ASP A 217 -2.67 -30.73 13.51
C ASP A 217 -2.52 -32.25 13.36
N SER A 218 -2.01 -32.89 14.41
CA SER A 218 -1.92 -34.35 14.45
C SER A 218 -3.30 -35.00 14.36
N GLY A 219 -3.44 -35.98 13.46
CA GLY A 219 -4.71 -36.64 13.15
C GLY A 219 -5.60 -35.89 12.16
N PHE A 220 -5.11 -34.84 11.49
CA PHE A 220 -5.86 -34.19 10.41
C PHE A 220 -6.12 -35.19 9.25
N PRO A 221 -7.36 -35.31 8.74
CA PRO A 221 -7.71 -36.32 7.75
C PRO A 221 -7.00 -36.10 6.42
N GLN A 222 -6.51 -37.19 5.84
CA GLN A 222 -5.90 -37.22 4.51
C GLN A 222 -6.83 -37.93 3.53
N LYS A 223 -6.88 -37.45 2.29
CA LYS A 223 -7.50 -38.18 1.17
C LYS A 223 -6.35 -38.76 0.34
N ASN A 224 -6.29 -40.08 0.20
CA ASN A 224 -5.23 -40.78 -0.56
C ASN A 224 -3.81 -40.39 -0.14
N GLY A 225 -3.55 -40.30 1.18
CA GLY A 225 -2.24 -39.93 1.73
C GLY A 225 -1.85 -38.45 1.55
N LYS A 226 -2.74 -37.61 1.01
CA LYS A 226 -2.47 -36.19 0.76
C LYS A 226 -3.37 -35.30 1.61
N TYR A 227 -2.79 -34.19 2.06
CA TYR A 227 -3.55 -33.09 2.64
C TYR A 227 -4.19 -32.27 1.52
N VAL A 228 -5.51 -32.36 1.40
CA VAL A 228 -6.28 -31.58 0.44
C VAL A 228 -6.71 -30.29 1.11
N LEU A 229 -6.22 -29.16 0.59
CA LEU A 229 -6.58 -27.82 1.05
C LEU A 229 -7.73 -27.23 0.23
N TRP A 230 -7.80 -27.62 -1.05
CA TRP A 230 -8.88 -27.26 -1.94
C TRP A 230 -9.38 -28.50 -2.72
N SER A 231 -10.64 -28.86 -2.61
CA SER A 231 -11.26 -29.92 -3.42
C SER A 231 -11.66 -29.38 -4.78
N ASN A 232 -10.71 -29.24 -5.70
CA ASN A 232 -11.05 -29.19 -7.13
C ASN A 232 -11.24 -30.63 -7.64
N ILE A 233 -12.16 -31.38 -7.03
CA ILE A 233 -12.69 -32.58 -7.66
C ILE A 233 -13.89 -32.07 -8.43
N ILE A 234 -13.74 -31.94 -9.75
CA ILE A 234 -14.90 -31.82 -10.64
C ILE A 234 -15.57 -33.19 -10.53
N SER A 235 -16.69 -33.29 -9.82
CA SER A 235 -17.55 -34.47 -9.91
C SER A 235 -17.98 -34.59 -11.37
N SER A 236 -17.53 -35.62 -12.07
CA SER A 236 -18.12 -35.96 -13.36
C SER A 236 -19.59 -36.29 -13.14
N GLU A 237 -20.45 -35.94 -14.10
CA GLU A 237 -21.90 -36.19 -14.08
C GLU A 237 -22.30 -37.67 -13.89
N SER A 238 -21.32 -38.59 -13.83
CA SER A 238 -21.52 -40.01 -13.52
C SER A 238 -21.73 -40.32 -12.02
N GLU A 239 -21.62 -39.34 -11.13
CA GLU A 239 -21.82 -39.51 -9.67
C GLU A 239 -23.03 -38.72 -9.10
N LEU A 240 -23.93 -38.25 -9.97
CA LEU A 240 -25.27 -37.73 -9.63
C LEU A 240 -26.35 -38.71 -10.10
#